data_AF-A0A9D8HSW1-F1
#
_entry.id   AF-A0A9D8HSW1-F1
#
_cell.length_a   1.000
_cell.length_b   1.000
_cell.length_c   1.000
_cell.angle_alpha   90.00
_cell.angle_beta   90.00
_cell.angle_gamma   90.00
#
_symmetry.space_group_name_H-M   'P 1'
#
loop_
_entity.id
_entity.type
_entity.pdbx_description
1 polymer ?
#
loop_
_entity_poly.entity_id
_entity_poly.type
_entity_poly.pdbx_seq_one_letter_code
_entity_poly.pdbx_strand_id
1 'polypeptide(L)'
;MEELKKRILKIKDHVKQINLSILDENQTKQIFINPILHVLGWDIFNPEIVKYEHKSFNQRVDIALLDGGKKLIFIEAKKTIESLEKHEEQLLKYCFQESVPMAILSNGIVWWFYLPRKETTWDKRKFYTIELLEQEIESVVEKFTQLLSYSEVISGKYLMIANNIFDDQAKKQKVRLELPKIWKIILLNPSEDFIKIIKDELENNLGISDREEILQFIYNLTEKSYQIEFENIPQGPATTDKNHDAIIRPPKSLTQDEIIPYIIDIIGQKGGAASKNFVEGKIYRELQNIFSQSYYEEKLACGVTRWEKDVAWAKQRAVDKGLIKKPDRYDRGIWKLTQRGWDEFQRSKDKFISM
;
A
#
# COMPACT_ATOMS: atom_id res chain seq x y z
N MET A 1 -12.93 -26.13 21.50
CA MET A 1 -13.52 -25.47 20.31
C MET A 1 -15.05 -25.47 20.35
N GLU A 2 -15.71 -26.59 20.57
CA GLU A 2 -17.19 -26.65 20.56
C GLU A 2 -17.86 -25.78 21.65
N GLU A 3 -17.29 -25.75 22.86
CA GLU A 3 -17.80 -24.88 23.93
C GLU A 3 -17.63 -23.39 23.59
N LEU A 4 -16.51 -23.02 22.94
CA LEU A 4 -16.27 -21.65 22.50
C LEU A 4 -17.28 -21.24 21.42
N LYS A 5 -17.54 -22.13 20.46
CA LYS A 5 -18.57 -21.94 19.43
C LYS A 5 -19.94 -21.68 20.07
N LYS A 6 -20.37 -22.54 21.00
CA LYS A 6 -21.63 -22.35 21.74
C LYS A 6 -21.66 -21.04 22.50
N ARG A 7 -20.56 -20.66 23.16
CA ARG A 7 -20.46 -19.41 23.91
C ARG A 7 -20.58 -18.19 23.00
N ILE A 8 -19.88 -18.17 21.88
CA ILE A 8 -19.95 -17.06 20.91
C ILE A 8 -21.36 -16.97 20.31
N LEU A 9 -21.99 -18.08 19.94
CA LEU A 9 -23.36 -18.07 19.44
C LEU A 9 -24.34 -17.48 20.47
N LYS A 10 -24.23 -17.88 21.74
CA LYS A 10 -25.01 -17.27 22.82
C LYS A 10 -24.77 -15.76 22.95
N ILE A 11 -23.52 -15.30 22.78
CA ILE A 11 -23.19 -13.87 22.78
C ILE A 11 -23.86 -13.17 21.58
N LYS A 12 -23.75 -13.74 20.36
CA LYS A 12 -24.40 -13.18 19.15
C LYS A 12 -25.92 -13.03 19.36
N ASP A 13 -26.57 -14.04 19.96
CA ASP A 13 -28.00 -14.00 20.24
C ASP A 13 -28.35 -12.98 21.32
N HIS A 14 -27.56 -12.93 22.39
CA HIS A 14 -27.76 -11.98 23.50
C HIS A 14 -27.66 -10.53 23.00
N VAL A 15 -26.65 -10.23 22.17
CA VAL A 15 -26.44 -8.90 21.57
C VAL A 15 -27.65 -8.42 20.78
N LYS A 16 -28.41 -9.33 20.15
CA LYS A 16 -29.65 -8.99 19.42
C LYS A 16 -30.86 -8.71 20.32
N GLN A 17 -30.83 -9.19 21.57
CA GLN A 17 -31.99 -9.17 22.47
C GLN A 17 -31.94 -8.04 23.50
N ILE A 18 -30.76 -7.50 23.80
CA ILE A 18 -30.60 -6.47 24.83
C ILE A 18 -30.34 -5.09 24.21
N ASN A 19 -30.75 -4.04 24.93
CA ASN A 19 -30.35 -2.69 24.58
C ASN A 19 -28.89 -2.43 25.01
N LEU A 20 -27.96 -2.53 24.06
CA LEU A 20 -26.52 -2.35 24.32
C LEU A 20 -26.14 -0.97 24.86
N SER A 21 -26.97 0.06 24.66
CA SER A 21 -26.66 1.42 25.10
C SER A 21 -26.64 1.58 26.62
N ILE A 22 -27.23 0.63 27.36
CA ILE A 22 -27.26 0.65 28.83
C ILE A 22 -26.01 0.02 29.44
N LEU A 23 -25.17 -0.65 28.64
CA LEU A 23 -24.02 -1.38 29.13
C LEU A 23 -22.81 -0.45 29.33
N ASP A 24 -22.26 -0.45 30.54
CA ASP A 24 -20.98 0.17 30.83
C ASP A 24 -19.78 -0.75 30.51
N GLU A 25 -18.55 -0.24 30.66
CA GLU A 25 -17.33 -0.99 30.38
C GLU A 25 -17.21 -2.25 31.26
N ASN A 26 -17.64 -2.19 32.51
CA ASN A 26 -17.58 -3.33 33.42
C ASN A 26 -18.58 -4.41 33.02
N GLN A 27 -19.78 -4.03 32.60
CA GLN A 27 -20.77 -4.95 32.05
C GLN A 27 -20.29 -5.57 30.74
N THR A 28 -19.64 -4.81 29.84
CA THR A 28 -18.98 -5.37 28.65
C THR A 28 -18.00 -6.48 29.06
N LYS A 29 -17.13 -6.22 30.04
CA LYS A 29 -16.15 -7.19 30.54
C LYS A 29 -16.82 -8.47 31.02
N GLN A 30 -17.83 -8.34 31.88
CA GLN A 30 -18.49 -9.50 32.51
C GLN A 30 -19.36 -10.32 31.54
N ILE A 31 -20.08 -9.65 30.64
CA ILE A 31 -21.07 -10.31 29.77
C ILE A 31 -20.41 -10.89 28.51
N PHE A 32 -19.39 -10.24 27.96
CA PHE A 32 -18.84 -10.59 26.65
C PHE A 32 -17.39 -11.07 26.69
N ILE A 33 -16.52 -10.40 27.44
CA ILE A 33 -15.06 -10.70 27.44
C ILE A 33 -14.73 -11.90 28.33
N ASN A 34 -15.10 -11.84 29.62
CA ASN A 34 -14.78 -12.86 30.61
C ASN A 34 -15.30 -14.27 30.23
N PRO A 35 -16.52 -14.42 29.67
CA PRO A 35 -17.00 -15.74 29.27
C PRO A 35 -16.19 -16.35 28.12
N ILE A 36 -15.63 -15.53 27.22
CA ILE A 36 -14.73 -16.00 26.16
C ILE A 36 -13.39 -16.42 26.79
N LEU A 37 -12.80 -15.59 27.66
CA LEU A 37 -11.54 -15.92 28.35
C LEU A 37 -11.63 -17.22 29.15
N HIS A 38 -12.71 -17.40 29.92
CA HIS A 38 -12.95 -18.61 30.70
C HIS A 38 -12.99 -19.86 29.81
N VAL A 39 -13.72 -19.81 28.69
CA VAL A 39 -13.82 -20.96 27.77
C VAL A 39 -12.50 -21.21 27.01
N LEU A 40 -11.68 -20.17 26.84
CA LEU A 40 -10.33 -20.26 26.29
C LEU A 40 -9.29 -20.81 27.28
N GLY A 41 -9.70 -21.17 28.49
CA GLY A 41 -8.86 -21.82 29.50
C GLY A 41 -8.15 -20.85 30.45
N TRP A 42 -8.51 -19.56 30.44
CA TRP A 42 -8.02 -18.62 31.45
C TRP A 42 -8.84 -18.76 32.73
N ASP A 43 -8.18 -19.01 33.85
CA ASP A 43 -8.83 -19.00 35.16
C ASP A 43 -9.12 -17.56 35.59
N ILE A 44 -10.33 -17.10 35.29
CA ILE A 44 -10.81 -15.75 35.57
C ILE A 44 -10.97 -15.45 37.08
N PHE A 45 -10.86 -16.47 37.94
CA PHE A 45 -10.94 -16.31 39.40
C PHE A 45 -9.55 -16.27 40.06
N ASN A 46 -8.50 -16.61 39.31
CA ASN A 46 -7.13 -16.59 39.81
C ASN A 46 -6.41 -15.29 39.39
N PRO A 47 -6.10 -14.37 40.33
CA PRO A 47 -5.43 -13.10 40.02
C PRO A 47 -3.96 -13.26 39.56
N GLU A 48 -3.37 -14.45 39.68
CA GLU A 48 -2.06 -14.76 39.11
C GLU A 48 -2.12 -15.13 37.63
N ILE A 49 -3.32 -15.41 37.10
CA ILE A 49 -3.59 -15.78 35.71
C ILE A 49 -4.40 -14.69 34.99
N VAL A 50 -5.43 -14.16 35.64
CA VAL A 50 -6.25 -13.04 35.14
C VAL A 50 -6.35 -11.97 36.21
N LYS A 51 -5.65 -10.85 36.02
CA LYS A 51 -5.65 -9.73 36.95
C LYS A 51 -6.47 -8.57 36.40
N TYR A 52 -7.60 -8.29 37.05
CA TYR A 52 -8.42 -7.12 36.74
C TYR A 52 -7.79 -5.84 37.29
N GLU A 53 -8.03 -4.72 36.60
CA GLU A 53 -7.59 -3.37 37.00
C GLU A 53 -6.09 -3.33 37.33
N HIS A 54 -5.27 -3.99 36.50
CA HIS A 54 -3.83 -4.08 36.71
C HIS A 54 -3.20 -2.69 36.60
N LYS A 55 -2.62 -2.21 37.70
CA LYS A 55 -1.93 -0.93 37.79
C LYS A 55 -0.43 -1.16 37.87
N SER A 56 0.33 -0.43 37.05
CA SER A 56 1.78 -0.29 37.17
C SER A 56 2.13 1.16 36.92
N PHE A 57 2.88 1.76 37.85
CA PHE A 57 3.19 3.20 37.84
C PHE A 57 1.92 4.07 37.72
N ASN A 58 1.81 4.85 36.64
CA ASN A 58 0.70 5.78 36.38
C ASN A 58 -0.31 5.25 35.35
N GLN A 59 -0.18 4.00 34.91
CA GLN A 59 -1.05 3.42 33.90
C GLN A 59 -1.80 2.21 34.45
N ARG A 60 -3.03 2.03 33.97
CA ARG A 60 -3.94 0.96 34.34
C ARG A 60 -4.44 0.30 33.07
N VAL A 61 -4.55 -1.03 33.10
CA VAL A 61 -5.29 -1.80 32.10
C VAL A 61 -6.42 -2.57 32.76
N ASP A 62 -7.53 -2.72 32.04
CA ASP A 62 -8.71 -3.40 32.55
C ASP A 62 -8.48 -4.86 32.92
N ILE A 63 -7.77 -5.60 32.06
CA ILE A 63 -7.46 -7.02 32.28
C ILE A 63 -6.02 -7.30 31.84
N ALA A 64 -5.23 -7.88 32.73
CA ALA A 64 -3.92 -8.43 32.42
C ALA A 64 -3.96 -9.96 32.48
N LEU A 65 -3.56 -10.61 31.39
CA LEU A 65 -3.37 -12.05 31.31
C LEU A 65 -1.92 -12.38 31.64
N LEU A 66 -1.74 -13.26 32.62
CA LEU A 66 -0.50 -13.52 33.32
C LEU A 66 -0.20 -15.03 33.38
N ASP A 67 1.07 -15.38 33.55
CA ASP A 67 1.50 -16.74 33.89
C ASP A 67 2.83 -16.67 34.65
N GLY A 68 2.91 -17.25 35.84
CA GLY A 68 4.12 -17.20 36.68
C GLY A 68 4.67 -15.79 36.91
N GLY A 69 3.79 -14.77 37.02
CA GLY A 69 4.16 -13.36 37.17
C GLY A 69 4.57 -12.64 35.86
N LYS A 70 4.67 -13.35 34.74
CA LYS A 70 4.94 -12.77 33.42
C LYS A 70 3.68 -12.16 32.82
N LYS A 71 3.80 -10.95 32.28
CA LYS A 71 2.72 -10.24 31.58
C LYS A 71 2.67 -10.68 30.12
N LEU A 72 1.57 -11.32 29.71
CA LEU A 72 1.46 -11.94 28.39
C LEU A 72 0.60 -11.12 27.44
N ILE A 73 -0.60 -10.73 27.89
CA ILE A 73 -1.55 -9.99 27.07
C ILE A 73 -2.26 -8.96 27.96
N PHE A 74 -2.38 -7.75 27.44
CA PHE A 74 -3.18 -6.69 28.06
C PHE A 74 -4.46 -6.47 27.24
N ILE A 75 -5.60 -6.41 27.92
CA ILE A 75 -6.91 -6.20 27.30
C ILE A 75 -7.53 -4.94 27.90
N GLU A 76 -7.83 -3.98 27.04
CA GLU A 76 -8.61 -2.79 27.37
C GLU A 76 -10.05 -2.97 26.86
N ALA A 77 -11.02 -2.72 27.73
CA ALA A 77 -12.43 -2.79 27.40
C ALA A 77 -12.99 -1.39 27.11
N LYS A 78 -14.01 -1.35 26.26
CA LYS A 78 -14.82 -0.16 25.99
C LYS A 78 -16.30 -0.48 26.15
N LYS A 79 -17.15 0.55 26.18
CA LYS A 79 -18.59 0.35 26.18
C LYS A 79 -19.02 -0.33 24.88
N THR A 80 -20.05 -1.16 24.93
CA THR A 80 -20.40 -2.04 23.79
C THR A 80 -20.72 -1.28 22.49
N ILE A 81 -21.28 -0.07 22.60
CA ILE A 81 -21.62 0.79 21.45
C ILE A 81 -20.52 1.80 21.08
N GLU A 82 -19.42 1.83 21.83
CA GLU A 82 -18.33 2.77 21.62
C GLU A 82 -17.40 2.27 20.50
N SER A 83 -16.98 3.20 19.63
CA SER A 83 -15.96 2.92 18.63
C SER A 83 -14.62 2.71 19.32
N LEU A 84 -13.85 1.74 18.83
CA LEU A 84 -12.52 1.45 19.37
C LEU A 84 -11.45 2.42 18.84
N GLU A 85 -11.77 3.27 17.86
CA GLU A 85 -10.84 4.22 17.27
C GLU A 85 -10.28 5.22 18.30
N LYS A 86 -8.99 5.56 18.18
CA LYS A 86 -8.27 6.56 19.00
C LYS A 86 -7.98 6.13 20.44
N HIS A 87 -8.31 4.91 20.83
CA HIS A 87 -7.99 4.37 22.16
C HIS A 87 -6.71 3.51 22.16
N GLU A 88 -6.18 3.15 21.00
CA GLU A 88 -5.05 2.23 20.91
C GLU A 88 -3.72 2.81 21.40
N GLU A 89 -3.46 4.11 21.20
CA GLU A 89 -2.13 4.67 21.46
C GLU A 89 -1.72 4.53 22.94
N GLN A 90 -2.64 4.81 23.87
CA GLN A 90 -2.37 4.68 25.30
C GLN A 90 -2.08 3.23 25.68
N LEU A 91 -2.94 2.30 25.27
CA LEU A 91 -2.78 0.87 25.53
C LEU A 91 -1.44 0.34 24.97
N LEU A 92 -1.11 0.70 23.74
CA LEU A 92 0.10 0.21 23.08
C LEU A 92 1.37 0.81 23.70
N LYS A 93 1.36 2.09 24.09
CA LYS A 93 2.46 2.69 24.87
C LYS A 93 2.66 1.96 26.18
N TYR A 94 1.58 1.66 26.90
CA TYR A 94 1.67 0.94 28.16
C TYR A 94 2.27 -0.46 27.97
N CYS A 95 1.77 -1.20 26.99
CA CYS A 95 2.30 -2.53 26.65
C CYS A 95 3.78 -2.48 26.25
N PHE A 96 4.19 -1.46 25.50
CA PHE A 96 5.58 -1.28 25.11
C PHE A 96 6.49 -1.07 26.33
N GLN A 97 6.07 -0.23 27.28
CA GLN A 97 6.82 0.03 28.53
C GLN A 97 6.90 -1.21 29.43
N GLU A 98 5.81 -1.96 29.54
CA GLU A 98 5.73 -3.17 30.37
C GLU A 98 6.22 -4.44 29.65
N SER A 99 6.79 -4.30 28.45
CA SER A 99 7.27 -5.41 27.61
C SER A 99 6.21 -6.49 27.32
N VAL A 100 4.95 -6.10 27.25
CA VAL A 100 3.81 -6.99 26.95
C VAL A 100 3.78 -7.31 25.45
N PRO A 101 3.85 -8.59 25.06
CA PRO A 101 3.97 -8.99 23.65
C PRO A 101 2.76 -8.68 22.76
N MET A 102 1.55 -8.72 23.31
CA MET A 102 0.31 -8.54 22.55
C MET A 102 -0.69 -7.70 23.34
N ALA A 103 -1.43 -6.84 22.64
CA ALA A 103 -2.51 -6.05 23.23
C ALA A 103 -3.83 -6.31 22.50
N ILE A 104 -4.93 -6.19 23.24
CA ILE A 104 -6.28 -6.34 22.74
C ILE A 104 -7.11 -5.13 23.18
N LEU A 105 -7.83 -4.53 22.25
CA LEU A 105 -8.84 -3.52 22.53
C LEU A 105 -10.20 -4.07 22.09
N SER A 106 -11.20 -4.05 22.98
CA SER A 106 -12.49 -4.66 22.68
C SER A 106 -13.67 -3.95 23.33
N ASN A 107 -14.80 -3.92 22.61
CA ASN A 107 -16.11 -3.55 23.17
C ASN A 107 -17.02 -4.77 23.36
N GLY A 108 -16.43 -5.97 23.40
CA GLY A 108 -17.14 -7.26 23.52
C GLY A 108 -17.61 -7.83 22.18
N ILE A 109 -18.01 -6.99 21.23
CA ILE A 109 -18.47 -7.39 19.89
C ILE A 109 -17.33 -7.38 18.87
N VAL A 110 -16.48 -6.36 18.94
CA VAL A 110 -15.31 -6.17 18.10
C VAL A 110 -14.06 -6.33 18.96
N TRP A 111 -13.07 -7.05 18.43
CA TRP A 111 -11.80 -7.32 19.09
C TRP A 111 -10.66 -6.99 18.15
N TRP A 112 -9.87 -5.97 18.52
CA TRP A 112 -8.70 -5.56 17.77
C TRP A 112 -7.45 -6.09 18.44
N PHE A 113 -6.64 -6.84 17.69
CA PHE A 113 -5.40 -7.43 18.16
C PHE A 113 -4.21 -6.64 17.62
N TYR A 114 -3.25 -6.36 18.50
CA TYR A 114 -2.10 -5.54 18.21
C TYR A 114 -0.80 -6.21 18.63
N LEU A 115 0.27 -5.93 17.89
CA LEU A 115 1.65 -6.22 18.26
C LEU A 115 2.34 -4.93 18.73
N PRO A 116 2.37 -4.63 20.04
CA PRO A 116 2.80 -3.32 20.54
C PRO A 116 4.26 -3.01 20.30
N ARG A 117 5.09 -3.98 19.90
CA ARG A 117 6.54 -3.82 19.72
C ARG A 117 7.00 -3.77 18.26
N LYS A 118 6.09 -3.80 17.27
CA LYS A 118 6.46 -3.68 15.85
C LYS A 118 6.96 -2.26 15.53
N GLU A 119 7.99 -2.15 14.71
CA GLU A 119 8.62 -0.88 14.32
C GLU A 119 7.81 -0.15 13.22
N THR A 120 6.59 0.26 13.57
CA THR A 120 5.69 1.03 12.70
C THR A 120 4.83 1.99 13.53
N THR A 121 4.01 2.82 12.88
CA THR A 121 3.09 3.75 13.56
C THR A 121 2.03 2.97 14.35
N TRP A 122 1.51 3.54 15.45
CA TRP A 122 0.61 2.84 16.38
C TRP A 122 -0.64 2.27 15.69
N ASP A 123 -1.23 3.04 14.77
CA ASP A 123 -2.38 2.67 13.94
C ASP A 123 -2.09 1.44 13.07
N LYS A 124 -0.85 1.27 12.62
CA LYS A 124 -0.42 0.15 11.77
C LYS A 124 -0.02 -1.09 12.55
N ARG A 125 -0.01 -1.06 13.90
CA ARG A 125 0.33 -2.23 14.73
C ARG A 125 -0.83 -3.20 14.91
N LYS A 126 -2.04 -2.82 14.50
CA LYS A 126 -3.19 -3.73 14.44
C LYS A 126 -2.92 -4.80 13.39
N PHE A 127 -2.94 -6.07 13.80
CA PHE A 127 -2.68 -7.19 12.89
C PHE A 127 -3.91 -8.05 12.65
N TYR A 128 -4.94 -7.97 13.50
CA TYR A 128 -6.15 -8.75 13.29
C TYR A 128 -7.37 -8.10 13.92
N THR A 129 -8.54 -8.42 13.38
CA THR A 129 -9.83 -7.97 13.88
C THR A 129 -10.80 -9.14 13.85
N ILE A 130 -11.42 -9.40 15.01
CA ILE A 130 -12.56 -10.30 15.11
C ILE A 130 -13.80 -9.44 15.28
N GLU A 131 -14.77 -9.60 14.39
CA GLU A 131 -16.09 -8.97 14.47
C GLU A 131 -17.12 -10.07 14.66
N LEU A 132 -17.63 -10.21 15.89
CA LEU A 132 -18.47 -11.35 16.25
C LEU A 132 -19.73 -11.45 15.41
N LEU A 133 -20.33 -10.33 14.97
CA LEU A 133 -21.60 -10.37 14.24
C LEU A 133 -21.40 -10.62 12.75
N GLU A 134 -20.32 -10.12 12.16
CA GLU A 134 -20.09 -10.11 10.70
C GLU A 134 -19.29 -11.32 10.20
N GLN A 135 -18.51 -11.97 11.06
CA GLN A 135 -17.64 -13.07 10.66
C GLN A 135 -18.25 -14.46 10.88
N GLU A 136 -17.87 -15.39 9.99
CA GLU A 136 -18.23 -16.82 10.08
C GLU A 136 -17.74 -17.43 11.39
N ILE A 137 -18.62 -18.19 12.05
CA ILE A 137 -18.41 -18.67 13.42
C ILE A 137 -17.19 -19.58 13.53
N GLU A 138 -16.94 -20.42 12.53
CA GLU A 138 -15.76 -21.30 12.48
C GLU A 138 -14.46 -20.49 12.47
N SER A 139 -14.39 -19.42 11.68
CA SER A 139 -13.21 -18.56 11.59
C SER A 139 -12.96 -17.80 12.89
N VAL A 140 -14.03 -17.29 13.50
CA VAL A 140 -13.96 -16.61 14.81
C VAL A 140 -13.42 -17.55 15.88
N VAL A 141 -13.98 -18.76 15.98
CA VAL A 141 -13.57 -19.79 16.94
C VAL A 141 -12.10 -20.16 16.73
N GLU A 142 -11.70 -20.40 15.48
CA GLU A 142 -10.32 -20.73 15.14
C GLU A 142 -9.36 -19.62 15.59
N LYS A 143 -9.67 -18.36 15.28
CA LYS A 143 -8.78 -17.24 15.55
C LYS A 143 -8.67 -16.89 17.03
N PHE A 144 -9.77 -16.93 17.78
CA PHE A 144 -9.68 -16.85 19.24
C PHE A 144 -8.85 -17.99 19.82
N THR A 145 -9.04 -19.22 19.34
CA THR A 145 -8.25 -20.37 19.82
C THR A 145 -6.76 -20.16 19.58
N GLN A 146 -6.38 -19.81 18.35
CA GLN A 146 -4.98 -19.59 17.93
C GLN A 146 -4.30 -18.42 18.64
N LEU A 147 -5.02 -17.32 18.85
CA LEU A 147 -4.42 -16.07 19.34
C LEU A 147 -4.56 -15.86 20.84
N LEU A 148 -5.55 -16.47 21.49
CA LEU A 148 -5.94 -16.12 22.86
C LEU A 148 -6.19 -17.32 23.78
N SER A 149 -6.18 -18.57 23.31
CA SER A 149 -6.29 -19.71 24.24
C SER A 149 -5.08 -19.81 25.17
N TYR A 150 -5.32 -20.17 26.44
CA TYR A 150 -4.27 -20.27 27.43
C TYR A 150 -3.11 -21.16 26.95
N SER A 151 -3.41 -22.34 26.39
CA SER A 151 -2.41 -23.28 25.87
C SER A 151 -1.56 -22.71 24.72
N GLU A 152 -2.17 -21.99 23.77
CA GLU A 152 -1.43 -21.39 22.65
C GLU A 152 -0.60 -20.18 23.11
N VAL A 153 -1.06 -19.48 24.15
CA VAL A 153 -0.36 -18.35 24.74
C VAL A 153 0.86 -18.81 25.54
N ILE A 154 0.72 -19.80 26.42
CA ILE A 154 1.84 -20.32 27.23
C ILE A 154 2.91 -20.99 26.35
N SER A 155 2.49 -21.73 25.32
CA SER A 155 3.45 -22.34 24.37
C SER A 155 4.16 -21.32 23.46
N GLY A 156 3.72 -20.05 23.45
CA GLY A 156 4.28 -18.99 22.60
C GLY A 156 3.86 -19.05 21.13
N LYS A 157 3.09 -20.08 20.72
CA LYS A 157 2.60 -20.25 19.34
C LYS A 157 1.74 -19.09 18.86
N TYR A 158 0.96 -18.49 19.76
CA TYR A 158 0.13 -17.32 19.44
C TYR A 158 0.94 -16.17 18.82
N LEU A 159 2.16 -15.91 19.30
CA LEU A 159 3.03 -14.85 18.77
C LEU A 159 3.57 -15.18 17.39
N MET A 160 3.91 -16.45 17.13
CA MET A 160 4.32 -16.88 15.80
C MET A 160 3.19 -16.67 14.80
N ILE A 161 1.96 -17.05 15.17
CA ILE A 161 0.76 -16.86 14.34
C ILE A 161 0.49 -15.36 14.14
N ALA A 162 0.52 -14.56 15.20
CA ALA A 162 0.29 -13.11 15.14
C ALA A 162 1.30 -12.41 14.22
N ASN A 163 2.59 -12.76 14.32
CA ASN A 163 3.62 -12.19 13.46
C ASN A 163 3.43 -12.60 11.99
N ASN A 164 3.10 -13.86 11.72
CA ASN A 164 2.83 -14.31 10.35
C ASN A 164 1.65 -13.55 9.73
N ILE A 165 0.55 -13.37 10.48
CA ILE A 165 -0.62 -12.61 10.01
C ILE A 165 -0.22 -11.15 9.71
N PHE A 166 0.54 -10.51 10.60
CA PHE A 166 1.00 -9.13 10.42
C PHE A 166 1.88 -8.99 9.16
N ASP A 167 2.86 -9.86 9.00
CA ASP A 167 3.81 -9.80 7.89
C ASP A 167 3.12 -10.10 6.55
N ASP A 168 2.15 -11.02 6.53
CA ASP A 168 1.34 -11.32 5.33
C ASP A 168 0.42 -10.17 4.94
N GLN A 169 -0.17 -9.46 5.91
CA GLN A 169 -0.94 -8.25 5.62
C GLN A 169 -0.05 -7.15 5.03
N ALA A 170 1.14 -6.93 5.57
CA ALA A 170 2.09 -5.96 5.05
C ALA A 170 2.52 -6.30 3.60
N LYS A 171 2.78 -7.58 3.30
CA LYS A 171 3.08 -8.06 1.94
C LYS A 171 1.91 -7.82 0.99
N LYS A 172 0.70 -8.23 1.38
CA LYS A 172 -0.52 -8.03 0.56
C LYS A 172 -0.78 -6.56 0.29
N GLN A 173 -0.60 -5.69 1.28
CA GLN A 173 -0.77 -4.25 1.11
C GLN A 173 0.26 -3.68 0.14
N LYS A 174 1.54 -4.09 0.24
CA LYS A 174 2.58 -3.70 -0.71
C LYS A 174 2.24 -4.13 -2.13
N VAL A 175 1.82 -5.39 -2.31
CA VAL A 175 1.36 -5.90 -3.61
C VAL A 175 0.16 -5.08 -4.11
N ARG A 176 -0.84 -4.81 -3.28
CA ARG A 176 -2.03 -4.03 -3.66
C ARG A 176 -1.69 -2.61 -4.12
N LEU A 177 -0.70 -1.97 -3.50
CA LEU A 177 -0.25 -0.62 -3.86
C LEU A 177 0.59 -0.60 -5.14
N GLU A 178 1.39 -1.64 -5.39
CA GLU A 178 2.28 -1.72 -6.54
C GLU A 178 1.63 -2.34 -7.78
N LEU A 179 0.67 -3.26 -7.61
CA LEU A 179 0.04 -4.00 -8.70
C LEU A 179 -0.59 -3.07 -9.76
N PRO A 180 -1.34 -2.01 -9.40
CA PRO A 180 -1.87 -1.09 -10.41
C PRO A 180 -0.77 -0.36 -11.20
N LYS A 181 0.35 -0.03 -10.55
CA LYS A 181 1.49 0.63 -11.21
C LYS A 181 2.17 -0.33 -12.19
N ILE A 182 2.43 -1.57 -11.74
CA ILE A 182 3.01 -2.63 -12.57
C ILE A 182 2.08 -2.93 -13.76
N TRP A 183 0.77 -3.01 -13.53
CA TRP A 183 -0.21 -3.20 -14.59
C TRP A 183 -0.14 -2.09 -15.65
N LYS A 184 -0.05 -0.81 -15.24
CA LYS A 184 0.16 0.31 -16.17
C LYS A 184 1.46 0.15 -16.97
N ILE A 185 2.55 -0.28 -16.33
CA ILE A 185 3.84 -0.51 -17.03
C ILE A 185 3.70 -1.61 -18.09
N ILE A 186 3.01 -2.71 -17.76
CA ILE A 186 2.77 -3.82 -18.70
C ILE A 186 1.95 -3.33 -19.91
N LEU A 187 0.90 -2.54 -19.69
CA LEU A 187 0.08 -2.03 -20.79
C LEU A 187 0.80 -0.99 -21.66
N LEU A 188 1.69 -0.18 -21.08
CA LEU A 188 2.47 0.82 -21.84
C LEU A 188 3.55 0.18 -22.71
N ASN A 189 4.06 -0.99 -22.32
CA ASN A 189 5.09 -1.71 -23.05
C ASN A 189 4.81 -3.23 -22.97
N PRO A 190 3.78 -3.71 -23.68
CA PRO A 190 3.39 -5.12 -23.63
C PRO A 190 4.52 -5.99 -24.19
N SER A 191 4.83 -7.08 -23.50
CA SER A 191 5.77 -8.08 -24.01
C SER A 191 5.16 -8.88 -25.15
N GLU A 192 6.00 -9.49 -26.00
CA GLU A 192 5.50 -10.37 -27.08
C GLU A 192 4.73 -11.57 -26.52
N ASP A 193 5.11 -12.12 -25.35
CA ASP A 193 4.34 -13.17 -24.69
C ASP A 193 2.94 -12.71 -24.28
N PHE A 194 2.82 -11.46 -23.80
CA PHE A 194 1.52 -10.88 -23.43
C PHE A 194 0.63 -10.65 -24.66
N ILE A 195 1.21 -10.14 -25.76
CA ILE A 195 0.50 -9.99 -27.05
C ILE A 195 0.08 -11.35 -27.58
N LYS A 196 0.95 -12.36 -27.49
CA LYS A 196 0.69 -13.72 -27.95
C LYS A 196 -0.49 -14.35 -27.21
N ILE A 197 -0.61 -14.18 -25.89
CA ILE A 197 -1.76 -14.68 -25.13
C ILE A 197 -3.08 -14.14 -25.70
N ILE A 198 -3.15 -12.83 -26.00
CA ILE A 198 -4.36 -12.20 -26.57
C ILE A 198 -4.59 -12.69 -28.00
N LYS A 199 -3.52 -12.83 -28.78
CA LYS A 199 -3.55 -13.30 -30.15
C LYS A 199 -4.12 -14.71 -30.25
N ASP A 200 -3.57 -15.63 -29.46
CA ASP A 200 -3.98 -17.04 -29.40
C ASP A 200 -5.45 -17.15 -28.97
N GLU A 201 -5.89 -16.33 -28.01
CA GLU A 201 -7.29 -16.28 -27.57
C GLU A 201 -8.24 -15.76 -28.68
N LEU A 202 -7.84 -14.74 -29.44
CA LEU A 202 -8.62 -14.23 -30.58
C LEU A 202 -8.69 -15.25 -31.72
N GLU A 203 -7.59 -15.96 -32.02
CA GLU A 203 -7.58 -17.04 -33.01
C GLU A 203 -8.49 -18.19 -32.60
N ASN A 204 -8.49 -18.57 -31.32
CA ASN A 204 -9.36 -19.64 -30.82
C ASN A 204 -10.84 -19.26 -30.88
N ASN A 205 -11.20 -18.01 -30.57
CA ASN A 205 -12.60 -17.57 -30.52
C ASN A 205 -13.15 -17.12 -31.87
N LEU A 206 -12.33 -16.54 -32.75
CA LEU A 206 -12.76 -15.88 -33.99
C LEU A 206 -12.07 -16.43 -35.25
N GLY A 207 -11.06 -17.29 -35.12
CA GLY A 207 -10.25 -17.81 -36.23
C GLY A 207 -9.30 -16.79 -36.86
N ILE A 208 -9.26 -15.56 -36.34
CA ILE A 208 -8.52 -14.43 -36.89
C ILE A 208 -7.95 -13.62 -35.74
N SER A 209 -6.70 -13.16 -35.89
CA SER A 209 -6.08 -12.18 -35.00
C SER A 209 -5.31 -11.14 -35.81
N ASP A 210 -5.25 -9.91 -35.31
CA ASP A 210 -4.44 -8.83 -35.87
C ASP A 210 -3.63 -8.17 -34.75
N ARG A 211 -2.31 -8.16 -34.92
CA ARG A 211 -1.37 -7.63 -33.91
C ARG A 211 -1.53 -6.12 -33.71
N GLU A 212 -1.74 -5.37 -34.77
CA GLU A 212 -1.83 -3.92 -34.72
C GLU A 212 -3.15 -3.49 -34.06
N GLU A 213 -4.26 -4.19 -34.34
CA GLU A 213 -5.52 -3.98 -33.63
C GLU A 213 -5.41 -4.27 -32.13
N ILE A 214 -4.70 -5.34 -31.74
CA ILE A 214 -4.42 -5.65 -30.33
C ILE A 214 -3.61 -4.52 -29.68
N LEU A 215 -2.55 -4.03 -30.33
CA LEU A 215 -1.73 -2.94 -29.81
C LEU A 215 -2.50 -1.62 -29.71
N GLN A 216 -3.32 -1.30 -30.70
CA GLN A 216 -4.19 -0.12 -30.66
C GLN A 216 -5.22 -0.21 -29.54
N PHE A 217 -5.82 -1.39 -29.32
CA PHE A 217 -6.74 -1.61 -28.22
C PHE A 217 -6.06 -1.41 -26.85
N ILE A 218 -4.88 -2.01 -26.64
CA ILE A 218 -4.08 -1.84 -25.41
C ILE A 218 -3.74 -0.36 -25.22
N TYR A 219 -3.31 0.34 -26.27
CA TYR A 219 -3.02 1.76 -26.24
C TYR A 219 -4.24 2.59 -25.80
N ASN A 220 -5.41 2.32 -26.38
CA ASN A 220 -6.66 3.02 -26.04
C ASN A 220 -7.10 2.79 -24.58
N LEU A 221 -6.85 1.59 -24.02
CA LEU A 221 -7.07 1.32 -22.59
C LEU A 221 -6.15 2.16 -21.71
N THR A 222 -4.90 2.36 -22.14
CA THR A 222 -3.97 3.22 -21.40
C THR A 222 -4.37 4.70 -21.47
N GLU A 223 -4.74 5.23 -22.64
CA GLU A 223 -5.15 6.64 -22.77
C GLU A 223 -6.43 7.00 -21.99
N LYS A 224 -7.45 6.14 -22.02
CA LYS A 224 -8.69 6.36 -21.24
C LYS A 224 -8.42 6.38 -19.73
N SER A 225 -7.44 5.61 -19.26
CA SER A 225 -7.06 5.59 -17.85
C SER A 225 -6.38 6.90 -17.38
N TYR A 226 -5.71 7.61 -18.28
CA TYR A 226 -5.14 8.93 -17.99
C TYR A 226 -6.20 10.04 -17.92
N GLN A 227 -7.25 10.01 -18.77
CA GLN A 227 -8.30 11.04 -18.74
C GLN A 227 -9.10 11.04 -17.43
N ILE A 228 -9.37 9.85 -16.86
CA ILE A 228 -10.15 9.69 -15.63
C ILE A 228 -9.38 10.16 -14.37
N GLU A 229 -8.04 10.09 -14.36
CA GLU A 229 -7.21 10.60 -13.27
C GLU A 229 -7.11 12.15 -13.26
N PHE A 230 -7.36 12.82 -14.40
CA PHE A 230 -7.40 14.29 -14.47
C PHE A 230 -8.75 14.90 -14.06
N GLU A 231 -9.86 14.17 -14.19
CA GLU A 231 -11.20 14.68 -13.84
C GLU A 231 -11.52 14.56 -12.34
N ASN A 232 -10.82 13.70 -11.59
CA ASN A 232 -11.10 13.42 -10.17
C ASN A 232 -10.12 14.05 -9.18
N ILE A 233 -9.36 15.08 -9.58
CA ILE A 233 -8.51 15.85 -8.66
C ILE A 233 -9.39 16.89 -7.93
N PRO A 234 -9.56 16.83 -6.60
CA PRO A 234 -10.21 17.90 -5.86
C PRO A 234 -9.43 19.20 -6.10
N GLN A 235 -10.11 20.29 -6.49
CA GLN A 235 -9.48 21.60 -6.54
C GLN A 235 -9.17 22.03 -5.09
N GLY A 236 -7.95 21.74 -4.66
CA GLY A 236 -7.39 22.28 -3.42
C GLY A 236 -7.25 23.80 -3.51
N PRO A 237 -7.29 24.52 -2.37
CA PRO A 237 -7.35 25.96 -2.37
C PRO A 237 -6.09 26.55 -3.01
N ALA A 238 -6.30 27.55 -3.87
CA ALA A 238 -5.24 28.31 -4.49
C ALA A 238 -4.44 29.04 -3.39
N THR A 239 -3.24 28.54 -3.07
CA THR A 239 -2.26 29.30 -2.31
C THR A 239 -1.44 30.13 -3.27
N THR A 240 -1.80 31.40 -3.36
CA THR A 240 -0.89 32.44 -3.84
C THR A 240 0.20 32.62 -2.80
N ASP A 241 1.40 32.09 -3.06
CA ASP A 241 2.59 32.64 -2.42
C ASP A 241 3.69 32.87 -3.45
N LYS A 242 3.90 34.16 -3.70
CA LYS A 242 5.03 34.70 -4.44
C LYS A 242 6.19 34.74 -3.45
N ASN A 243 7.15 33.81 -3.55
CA ASN A 243 8.52 34.07 -3.12
C ASN A 243 9.50 33.23 -3.94
N HIS A 244 10.32 33.95 -4.71
CA HIS A 244 11.54 33.45 -5.32
C HIS A 244 12.58 33.24 -4.22
N ASP A 245 12.65 32.03 -3.67
CA ASP A 245 13.85 31.57 -2.99
C ASP A 245 14.56 30.52 -3.84
N ALA A 246 15.86 30.69 -3.99
CA ALA A 246 16.74 29.88 -4.81
C ALA A 246 16.69 28.41 -4.38
N ILE A 247 15.97 27.59 -5.14
CA ILE A 247 15.98 26.13 -5.03
C ILE A 247 17.40 25.68 -5.38
N ILE A 248 18.16 25.25 -4.38
CA ILE A 248 19.52 24.72 -4.52
C ILE A 248 19.47 23.53 -5.49
N ARG A 249 19.98 23.73 -6.72
CA ARG A 249 20.18 22.63 -7.67
C ARG A 249 21.27 21.71 -7.12
N PRO A 250 21.14 20.37 -7.23
CA PRO A 250 22.24 19.48 -6.89
C PRO A 250 23.48 19.82 -7.77
N PRO A 251 24.71 19.67 -7.25
CA PRO A 251 25.95 20.11 -7.92
C PRO A 251 26.23 19.46 -9.29
N LYS A 252 25.45 18.46 -9.70
CA LYS A 252 25.37 17.95 -11.07
C LYS A 252 23.90 17.90 -11.52
N SER A 253 23.34 19.05 -11.93
CA SER A 253 22.03 19.09 -12.58
C SER A 253 22.17 18.87 -14.08
N LEU A 254 21.48 17.86 -14.64
CA LEU A 254 21.41 17.64 -16.08
C LEU A 254 20.68 18.81 -16.74
N THR A 255 21.30 19.43 -17.74
CA THR A 255 20.69 20.45 -18.58
C THR A 255 19.82 19.80 -19.67
N GLN A 256 18.88 20.58 -20.20
CA GLN A 256 18.04 20.14 -21.34
C GLN A 256 18.90 19.72 -22.53
N ASP A 257 20.01 20.41 -22.77
CA ASP A 257 20.94 20.12 -23.88
C ASP A 257 21.73 18.82 -23.68
N GLU A 258 21.96 18.41 -22.43
CA GLU A 258 22.57 17.12 -22.11
C GLU A 258 21.57 15.95 -22.20
N ILE A 259 20.27 16.21 -22.09
CA ILE A 259 19.20 15.19 -22.23
C ILE A 259 18.85 14.93 -23.70
N ILE A 260 18.96 15.93 -24.57
CA ILE A 260 18.60 15.83 -26.00
C ILE A 260 19.27 14.65 -26.73
N PRO A 261 20.58 14.37 -26.56
CA PRO A 261 21.24 13.24 -27.22
C PRO A 261 20.60 11.89 -26.88
N TYR A 262 20.20 11.67 -25.63
CA TYR A 262 19.51 10.44 -25.21
C TYR A 262 18.15 10.30 -25.90
N ILE A 263 17.39 11.40 -26.00
CA ILE A 263 16.11 11.41 -26.73
C ILE A 263 16.33 11.00 -28.20
N ILE A 264 17.35 11.57 -28.86
CA ILE A 264 17.64 11.30 -30.28
C ILE A 264 18.08 9.85 -30.47
N ASP A 265 18.97 9.35 -29.62
CA ASP A 265 19.47 7.98 -29.67
C ASP A 265 18.33 6.96 -29.51
N ILE A 266 17.48 7.13 -28.49
CA ILE A 266 16.36 6.23 -28.22
C ILE A 266 15.35 6.21 -29.38
N ILE A 267 15.00 7.38 -29.95
CA ILE A 267 14.08 7.44 -31.09
C ILE A 267 14.75 6.85 -32.35
N GLY A 268 16.02 7.14 -32.58
CA GLY A 268 16.79 6.62 -33.72
C GLY A 268 16.91 5.10 -33.70
N GLN A 269 17.21 4.51 -32.54
CA GLN A 269 17.24 3.06 -32.33
C GLN A 269 15.88 2.38 -32.59
N LYS A 270 14.77 3.12 -32.45
CA LYS A 270 13.41 2.65 -32.77
C LYS A 270 12.99 2.90 -34.22
N GLY A 271 13.93 3.22 -35.10
CA GLY A 271 13.60 3.46 -36.51
C GLY A 271 13.05 4.86 -36.77
N GLY A 272 13.36 5.83 -35.91
CA GLY A 272 13.07 7.25 -36.12
C GLY A 272 11.72 7.74 -35.61
N ALA A 273 10.93 6.86 -35.01
CA ALA A 273 9.68 7.19 -34.34
C ALA A 273 9.49 6.33 -33.08
N ALA A 274 9.10 6.95 -31.97
CA ALA A 274 8.80 6.23 -30.73
C ALA A 274 7.72 6.98 -29.93
N SER A 275 6.96 6.26 -29.10
CA SER A 275 5.97 6.90 -28.23
C SER A 275 6.67 7.69 -27.11
N LYS A 276 6.06 8.81 -26.69
CA LYS A 276 6.51 9.66 -25.59
C LYS A 276 6.85 8.82 -24.35
N ASN A 277 5.93 7.94 -23.96
CA ASN A 277 6.07 7.13 -22.75
C ASN A 277 7.22 6.12 -22.88
N PHE A 278 7.43 5.55 -24.07
CA PHE A 278 8.58 4.68 -24.32
C PHE A 278 9.89 5.46 -24.16
N VAL A 279 9.97 6.65 -24.76
CA VAL A 279 11.16 7.50 -24.69
C VAL A 279 11.43 7.94 -23.26
N GLU A 280 10.43 8.47 -22.54
CA GLU A 280 10.55 8.89 -21.13
C GLU A 280 10.96 7.71 -20.22
N GLY A 281 10.34 6.53 -20.40
CA GLY A 281 10.66 5.35 -19.60
C GLY A 281 12.02 4.72 -19.90
N LYS A 282 12.57 4.92 -21.11
CA LYS A 282 13.95 4.51 -21.46
C LYS A 282 14.97 5.49 -20.91
N ILE A 283 14.73 6.79 -21.09
CA ILE A 283 15.55 7.86 -20.53
C ILE A 283 15.66 7.73 -19.01
N TYR A 284 14.56 7.44 -18.31
CA TYR A 284 14.57 7.24 -16.87
C TYR A 284 15.49 6.08 -16.44
N ARG A 285 15.50 4.99 -17.21
CA ARG A 285 16.37 3.83 -16.93
C ARG A 285 17.84 4.13 -17.22
N GLU A 286 18.13 4.83 -18.32
CA GLU A 286 19.52 5.16 -18.69
C GLU A 286 20.14 6.21 -17.76
N LEU A 287 19.31 7.12 -17.23
CA LEU A 287 19.72 8.18 -16.29
C LEU A 287 19.27 7.89 -14.85
N GLN A 288 19.03 6.62 -14.52
CA GLN A 288 18.46 6.22 -13.22
C GLN A 288 19.33 6.68 -12.04
N ASN A 289 20.65 6.65 -12.19
CA ASN A 289 21.61 7.12 -11.19
C ASN A 289 21.45 8.62 -10.84
N ILE A 290 20.81 9.40 -11.72
CA ILE A 290 20.55 10.82 -11.52
C ILE A 290 19.07 11.04 -11.18
N PHE A 291 18.15 10.46 -11.94
CA PHE A 291 16.71 10.71 -11.77
C PHE A 291 16.06 10.03 -10.56
N SER A 292 16.72 9.06 -9.93
CA SER A 292 16.28 8.50 -8.63
C SER A 292 16.65 9.36 -7.42
N GLN A 293 17.37 10.47 -7.61
CA GLN A 293 17.67 11.38 -6.50
C GLN A 293 16.41 12.12 -6.07
N SER A 294 16.24 12.32 -4.76
CA SER A 294 15.06 12.96 -4.14
C SER A 294 14.60 14.26 -4.83
N TYR A 295 15.53 15.07 -5.31
CA TYR A 295 15.22 16.27 -6.09
C TYR A 295 14.39 15.97 -7.34
N TYR A 296 14.77 14.95 -8.10
CA TYR A 296 14.14 14.62 -9.39
C TYR A 296 12.80 13.88 -9.22
N GLU A 297 12.63 13.12 -8.14
CA GLU A 297 11.39 12.41 -7.81
C GLU A 297 10.32 13.32 -7.17
N GLU A 298 10.69 14.52 -6.73
CA GLU A 298 9.77 15.50 -6.16
C GLU A 298 8.68 15.88 -7.18
N LYS A 299 7.42 15.84 -6.74
CA LYS A 299 6.28 16.25 -7.55
C LYS A 299 6.11 17.77 -7.51
N LEU A 300 5.99 18.37 -8.68
CA LEU A 300 5.67 19.79 -8.82
C LEU A 300 4.18 20.04 -8.59
N ALA A 301 3.79 21.31 -8.44
CA ALA A 301 2.39 21.73 -8.27
C ALA A 301 1.45 21.22 -9.39
N CYS A 302 1.99 20.87 -10.56
CA CYS A 302 1.27 20.27 -11.68
C CYS A 302 1.16 18.73 -11.63
N GLY A 303 1.59 18.08 -10.55
CA GLY A 303 1.48 16.63 -10.33
C GLY A 303 2.54 15.76 -11.02
N VAL A 304 3.39 16.38 -11.86
CA VAL A 304 4.48 15.75 -12.64
C VAL A 304 5.78 15.82 -11.86
N THR A 305 6.65 14.81 -11.95
CA THR A 305 7.97 14.85 -11.31
C THR A 305 8.90 15.85 -12.00
N ARG A 306 9.97 16.28 -11.33
CA ARG A 306 10.93 17.21 -11.95
C ARG A 306 11.62 16.60 -13.16
N TRP A 307 12.01 15.32 -13.11
CA TRP A 307 12.67 14.68 -14.25
C TRP A 307 11.76 14.56 -15.47
N GLU A 308 10.47 14.24 -15.28
CA GLU A 308 9.49 14.20 -16.38
C GLU A 308 9.36 15.57 -17.05
N LYS A 309 9.38 16.64 -16.25
CA LYS A 309 9.34 18.02 -16.75
C LYS A 309 10.62 18.40 -17.50
N ASP A 310 11.78 18.00 -17.01
CA ASP A 310 13.07 18.25 -17.67
C ASP A 310 13.17 17.53 -19.02
N VAL A 311 12.70 16.28 -19.10
CA VAL A 311 12.63 15.53 -20.36
C VAL A 311 11.63 16.17 -21.33
N ALA A 312 10.48 16.63 -20.86
CA ALA A 312 9.50 17.35 -21.68
C ALA A 312 10.08 18.67 -22.24
N TRP A 313 10.83 19.42 -21.42
CA TRP A 313 11.51 20.63 -21.87
C TRP A 313 12.67 20.36 -22.83
N ALA A 314 13.46 19.32 -22.57
CA ALA A 314 14.51 18.87 -23.49
C ALA A 314 13.93 18.48 -24.86
N LYS A 315 12.78 17.78 -24.87
CA LYS A 315 12.05 17.49 -26.10
C LYS A 315 11.57 18.76 -26.79
N GLN A 316 11.00 19.73 -26.05
CA GLN A 316 10.55 20.98 -26.66
C GLN A 316 11.72 21.75 -27.29
N ARG A 317 12.87 21.80 -26.60
CA ARG A 317 14.10 22.39 -27.13
C ARG A 317 14.63 21.64 -28.36
N ALA A 318 14.54 20.31 -28.40
CA ALA A 318 14.89 19.51 -29.59
C ALA A 318 13.98 19.82 -30.78
N VAL A 319 12.69 20.08 -30.54
CA VAL A 319 11.75 20.55 -31.58
C VAL A 319 12.15 21.93 -32.08
N ASP A 320 12.50 22.86 -31.19
CA ASP A 320 12.92 24.22 -31.56
C ASP A 320 14.25 24.21 -32.33
N LYS A 321 15.15 23.27 -32.02
CA LYS A 321 16.38 22.99 -32.78
C LYS A 321 16.14 22.27 -34.12
N GLY A 322 14.91 21.85 -34.40
CA GLY A 322 14.53 21.14 -35.62
C GLY A 322 15.07 19.72 -35.69
N LEU A 323 15.32 19.07 -34.55
CA LEU A 323 15.79 17.68 -34.44
C LEU A 323 14.60 16.70 -34.33
N ILE A 324 13.50 17.15 -33.72
CA ILE A 324 12.26 16.39 -33.57
C ILE A 324 11.14 17.15 -34.28
N LYS A 325 10.26 16.42 -34.96
CA LYS A 325 9.10 17.02 -35.65
C LYS A 325 8.19 17.74 -34.64
N LYS A 326 7.64 18.88 -35.07
CA LYS A 326 6.54 19.52 -34.34
C LYS A 326 5.34 18.57 -34.31
N PRO A 327 4.62 18.45 -33.18
CA PRO A 327 3.47 17.55 -33.09
C PRO A 327 2.37 18.04 -34.05
N ASP A 328 1.89 17.15 -34.92
CA ASP A 328 0.70 17.34 -35.73
C ASP A 328 -0.55 16.88 -34.97
N ARG A 329 -1.75 17.35 -35.35
CA ARG A 329 -3.02 17.00 -34.72
C ARG A 329 -3.29 15.49 -34.70
N TYR A 330 -2.69 14.73 -35.61
CA TYR A 330 -2.82 13.28 -35.76
C TYR A 330 -1.68 12.45 -35.12
N ASP A 331 -0.60 13.09 -34.65
CA ASP A 331 0.62 12.44 -34.13
C ASP A 331 0.79 12.66 -32.61
N ARG A 332 -0.31 12.89 -31.87
CA ARG A 332 -0.23 13.14 -30.42
C ARG A 332 0.41 11.95 -29.71
N GLY A 333 1.46 12.21 -28.94
CA GLY A 333 2.15 11.18 -28.16
C GLY A 333 3.26 10.43 -28.90
N ILE A 334 3.50 10.66 -30.20
CA ILE A 334 4.62 10.04 -30.95
C ILE A 334 5.70 11.10 -31.22
N TRP A 335 6.94 10.80 -30.86
CA TRP A 335 8.11 11.63 -31.14
C TRP A 335 8.83 11.07 -32.36
N LYS A 336 9.00 11.90 -33.39
CA LYS A 336 9.61 11.52 -34.66
C LYS A 336 10.81 12.41 -34.96
N LEU A 337 11.92 11.82 -35.39
CA LEU A 337 13.08 12.59 -35.83
C LEU A 337 12.76 13.34 -37.14
N THR A 338 13.35 14.52 -37.29
CA THR A 338 13.49 15.16 -38.61
C THR A 338 14.69 14.55 -39.35
N GLN A 339 14.90 14.94 -40.61
CA GLN A 339 16.13 14.57 -41.32
C GLN A 339 17.39 15.02 -40.54
N ARG A 340 17.37 16.23 -40.01
CA ARG A 340 18.45 16.76 -39.17
C ARG A 340 18.65 15.95 -37.88
N GLY A 341 17.57 15.45 -37.28
CA GLY A 341 17.65 14.55 -36.12
C GLY A 341 18.28 13.20 -36.46
N TRP A 342 17.99 12.65 -37.65
CA TRP A 342 18.65 11.46 -38.16
C TRP A 342 20.15 11.67 -38.42
N ASP A 343 20.52 12.80 -39.01
CA ASP A 343 21.93 13.14 -39.25
C ASP A 343 22.71 13.23 -37.93
N GLU A 344 22.09 13.77 -36.87
CA GLU A 344 22.66 13.85 -35.52
C GLU A 344 22.82 12.46 -34.88
N PHE A 345 21.81 11.59 -35.03
CA PHE A 345 21.87 10.20 -34.56
C PHE A 345 23.01 9.40 -35.23
N GLN A 346 23.20 9.55 -36.54
CA GLN A 346 24.27 8.87 -37.26
C GLN A 346 25.65 9.40 -36.84
N ARG A 347 25.80 10.72 -36.69
CA ARG A 347 27.05 11.32 -36.17
C ARG A 347 27.42 10.84 -34.78
N SER A 348 26.45 10.62 -33.90
CA SER A 348 26.71 10.06 -32.56
C SER A 348 27.14 8.59 -32.60
N LYS A 349 26.67 7.81 -33.58
CA LYS A 349 27.10 6.42 -33.77
C LYS A 349 28.52 6.32 -34.33
N ASP A 350 28.88 7.15 -35.30
CA ASP A 350 30.20 7.11 -35.93
C ASP A 350 31.33 7.47 -34.94
N LYS A 351 31.07 8.36 -33.98
CA LYS A 351 32.01 8.71 -32.91
C LYS A 351 32.38 7.55 -31.98
N PHE A 352 31.52 6.53 -31.85
CA PHE A 352 31.75 5.34 -31.03
C PHE A 352 32.46 4.20 -31.79
N ILE A 353 32.54 4.29 -33.12
CA ILE A 353 33.23 3.31 -33.98
C ILE A 353 34.67 3.75 -34.28
N SER A 354 35.00 5.02 -34.08
CA SER A 354 36.34 5.61 -34.29
C SER A 354 37.20 5.76 -33.02
N MET A 355 36.73 5.26 -31.87
CA MET A 355 37.51 5.07 -30.63
C MET A 355 37.69 3.58 -30.38
#